data_AF-A0A966B4V7-F1
#
_entry.id   AF-A0A966B4V7-F1
#
_cell.length_a   1.000
_cell.length_b   1.000
_cell.length_c   1.000
_cell.angle_alpha   90.00
_cell.angle_beta   90.00
_cell.angle_gamma   90.00
#
_symmetry.space_group_name_H-M   'P 1'
#
loop_
_entity.id
_entity.type
_entity.pdbx_description
1 polymer ?
#
loop_
_entity_poly.entity_id
_entity_poly.type
_entity_poly.pdbx_seq_one_letter_code
_entity_poly.pdbx_strand_id
1 'polypeptide(L)'
;MKTSTRQSNQFKQSKNNPDNGPALKKPREKESGIAIVTVLSVLMLMTLLIWGFFSAAEKELDSSNYYGSSLRTRQLTDVVTNIVMAQIRKATGEQTQEGKRYTWASQPGAITTFSNKGTDYDSLAAKKFKLYSSERMEEQSEYNLVDDIAEDWDKRPAHYVDLNSPLYSEREDELYFPIVDPRARRSSNNTNRDNVEGFNYTQNTSTGTQVPGVLLPGSDPKSQRLPMPVQWLYVLEDGTMGYLDKSNKFIPNSGISQPTPNNPIVSRVAFWTDDECNKINVNTAAEGVPWDIPRYDSRHEREMALKQPVEKETTRFPGHPSMVSLSSVLYPHEDVSEDKAKLRNIYDLVPKIEYKNSSASGSTNATQGVTWDEDRLYATYDELLYKHEKNRGLDERQEAQTFRNSQISRRKLEQSRFFLTANSIAPELTMFGTPKMTMWPTYTNTGRNTYFDNLIVLSPLSVKPEKNITGRETAVEVVTMKFTGTLADKTLNSSIST
;
A
#
# COMPACT_ATOMS: atom_id res chain seq x y z
N MET A 1 16.61 74.55 16.09
CA MET A 1 15.61 75.54 16.50
C MET A 1 15.42 75.39 18.01
N LYS A 2 15.77 76.45 18.76
CA LYS A 2 15.46 76.74 20.18
C LYS A 2 16.01 75.76 21.26
N THR A 3 17.12 76.09 21.95
CA THR A 3 17.26 77.00 23.14
C THR A 3 16.65 76.39 24.42
N SER A 4 17.22 76.44 25.63
CA SER A 4 18.27 77.28 26.22
C SER A 4 18.47 76.88 27.70
N THR A 5 19.73 76.87 28.17
CA THR A 5 20.28 77.49 29.43
C THR A 5 19.70 77.04 30.80
N ARG A 6 20.34 77.07 31.98
CA ARG A 6 21.53 77.71 32.59
C ARG A 6 21.63 77.05 34.01
N GLN A 7 22.77 76.81 34.67
CA GLN A 7 23.49 77.80 35.47
C GLN A 7 24.75 77.18 36.12
N SER A 8 25.79 78.00 36.11
CA SER A 8 27.07 77.93 36.82
C SER A 8 26.95 78.40 38.27
N ASN A 9 27.89 77.98 39.13
CA ASN A 9 28.44 78.85 40.17
C ASN A 9 29.90 78.49 40.50
N GLN A 10 30.78 79.48 40.38
CA GLN A 10 32.14 79.52 40.93
C GLN A 10 32.07 80.08 42.35
N PHE A 11 32.99 79.69 43.27
CA PHE A 11 33.47 80.59 44.32
C PHE A 11 34.87 80.24 44.87
N LYS A 12 35.76 81.23 44.71
CA LYS A 12 36.91 81.74 45.52
C LYS A 12 37.93 80.84 46.23
N GLN A 13 39.20 81.23 46.00
CA GLN A 13 40.42 81.01 46.79
C GLN A 13 40.38 81.67 48.18
N SER A 14 41.10 81.08 49.15
CA SER A 14 41.70 81.78 50.30
C SER A 14 43.03 81.16 50.71
N LYS A 15 43.99 82.02 51.06
CA LYS A 15 45.36 81.75 51.57
C LYS A 15 45.34 81.23 53.02
N ASN A 16 46.37 80.44 53.40
CA ASN A 16 47.27 80.66 54.55
C ASN A 16 48.23 79.46 54.75
N ASN A 17 49.51 79.74 55.00
CA ASN A 17 50.56 78.85 55.54
C ASN A 17 50.74 79.24 57.05
N PRO A 18 51.38 78.48 57.98
CA PRO A 18 52.45 77.48 57.78
C PRO A 18 52.43 76.24 58.72
N ASP A 19 53.53 75.45 58.63
CA ASP A 19 54.13 74.50 59.60
C ASP A 19 53.77 73.00 59.66
N ASN A 20 54.79 72.20 59.27
CA ASN A 20 55.31 70.92 59.80
C ASN A 20 54.39 69.71 60.04
N GLY A 21 54.56 68.67 59.20
CA GLY A 21 54.17 67.27 59.47
C GLY A 21 54.50 66.33 58.29
N PRO A 22 54.86 65.05 58.52
CA PRO A 22 55.50 64.20 57.52
C PRO A 22 54.52 63.68 56.45
N ALA A 23 55.10 63.32 55.30
CA ALA A 23 54.44 62.93 54.05
C ALA A 23 53.26 61.94 54.20
N LEU A 24 52.06 62.41 53.89
CA LEU A 24 50.93 61.56 53.51
C LEU A 24 51.05 61.18 52.03
N LYS A 25 51.31 59.89 51.76
CA LYS A 25 51.21 59.29 50.43
C LYS A 25 49.81 59.56 49.87
N LYS A 26 49.74 60.23 48.71
CA LYS A 26 48.56 60.28 47.83
C LYS A 26 48.10 58.84 47.52
N PRO A 27 46.80 58.50 47.63
CA PRO A 27 46.29 57.28 47.02
C PRO A 27 46.36 57.45 45.50
N ARG A 28 47.02 56.51 44.82
CA ARG A 28 46.95 56.34 43.36
C ARG A 28 45.50 56.06 42.98
N GLU A 29 44.98 56.82 42.03
CA GLU A 29 43.72 56.55 41.35
C GLU A 29 43.74 55.14 40.74
N LYS A 30 42.66 54.38 40.96
CA LYS A 30 42.47 53.03 40.41
C LYS A 30 41.99 53.13 38.95
N GLU A 31 42.91 53.18 38.00
CA GLU A 31 42.62 53.02 36.57
C GLU A 31 42.63 51.56 36.08
N SER A 32 42.81 50.57 36.95
CA SER A 32 43.02 49.17 36.56
C SER A 32 41.75 48.28 36.49
N GLY A 33 40.54 48.86 36.56
CA GLY A 33 39.28 48.10 36.49
C GLY A 33 38.69 47.92 35.08
N ILE A 34 38.80 48.94 34.20
CA ILE A 34 38.15 48.94 32.87
C ILE A 34 38.84 47.99 31.88
N ALA A 35 40.18 47.92 31.88
CA ALA A 35 40.92 47.08 30.94
C ALA A 35 40.62 45.57 31.11
N ILE A 36 40.38 45.11 32.34
CA ILE A 36 40.00 43.72 32.62
C ILE A 36 38.60 43.44 32.09
N VAL A 37 37.64 44.35 32.30
CA VAL A 37 36.26 44.19 31.81
C VAL A 37 36.23 44.16 30.28
N THR A 38 37.00 45.02 29.60
CA THR A 38 37.06 45.03 28.13
C THR A 38 37.70 43.75 27.58
N VAL A 39 38.81 43.28 28.15
CA VAL A 39 39.47 42.04 27.68
C VAL A 39 38.58 40.82 27.95
N LEU A 40 37.92 40.75 29.11
CA LEU A 40 37.01 39.66 29.44
C LEU A 40 35.79 39.65 28.51
N SER A 41 35.25 40.82 28.17
CA SER A 41 34.14 40.92 27.21
C SER A 41 34.53 40.47 25.80
N VAL A 42 35.73 40.81 25.33
CA VAL A 42 36.23 40.37 24.02
C VAL A 42 36.50 38.86 24.02
N LEU A 43 37.09 38.32 25.09
CA LEU A 43 37.29 36.87 25.23
C LEU A 43 35.96 36.10 25.28
N MET A 44 34.96 36.63 26.00
CA MET A 44 33.64 36.02 26.07
C MET A 44 32.93 36.03 24.70
N LEU A 45 33.08 37.11 23.94
CA LEU A 45 32.50 37.20 22.60
C LEU A 45 33.20 36.22 21.63
N MET A 46 34.53 36.09 21.75
CA MET A 46 35.31 35.16 20.94
C MET A 46 34.95 33.69 21.25
N THR A 47 34.76 33.32 22.53
CA THR A 47 34.35 31.96 22.89
C THR A 47 32.93 31.64 22.44
N LEU A 48 31.99 32.59 22.53
CA LEU A 48 30.63 32.42 21.99
C LEU A 48 30.63 32.23 20.47
N LEU A 49 31.48 32.96 19.74
CA LEU A 49 31.61 32.82 18.29
C LEU A 49 32.19 31.46 17.91
N ILE A 50 33.24 31.02 18.60
CA ILE A 50 33.85 29.70 18.41
C ILE A 50 32.83 28.59 18.71
N TRP A 51 32.08 28.70 19.80
CA TRP A 51 31.04 27.74 20.14
C TRP A 51 29.92 27.70 19.10
N GLY A 52 29.49 28.87 18.59
CA GLY A 52 28.53 28.96 17.51
C GLY A 52 29.02 28.31 16.22
N PHE A 53 30.28 28.52 15.85
CA PHE A 53 30.89 27.90 14.67
C PHE A 53 31.01 26.37 14.80
N PHE A 54 31.49 25.86 15.94
CA PHE A 54 31.56 24.42 16.18
C PHE A 54 30.17 23.77 16.22
N SER A 55 29.19 24.42 16.86
CA SER A 55 27.81 23.91 16.87
C SER A 55 27.19 23.91 15.47
N ALA A 56 27.50 24.90 14.63
CA ALA A 56 27.06 24.91 13.24
C ALA A 56 27.74 23.81 12.42
N ALA A 57 29.05 23.63 12.57
CA ALA A 57 29.81 22.58 11.87
C ALA A 57 29.38 21.16 12.27
N GLU A 58 29.10 20.92 13.56
CA GLU A 58 28.52 19.65 14.03
C GLU A 58 27.15 19.40 13.40
N LYS A 59 26.27 20.40 13.39
CA LYS A 59 24.95 20.29 12.74
C LYS A 59 25.04 20.06 11.23
N GLU A 60 25.99 20.70 10.55
CA GLU A 60 26.23 20.50 9.11
C GLU A 60 26.78 19.10 8.82
N LEU A 61 27.68 18.59 9.67
CA LEU A 61 28.20 17.23 9.56
C LEU A 61 27.09 16.20 9.81
N ASP A 62 26.30 16.38 10.87
CA ASP A 62 25.16 15.53 11.16
C ASP A 62 24.16 15.55 10.01
N SER A 63 23.80 16.73 9.50
CA SER A 63 22.91 16.88 8.35
C SER A 63 23.45 16.17 7.10
N SER A 64 24.76 16.27 6.85
CA SER A 64 25.43 15.59 5.74
C SER A 64 25.40 14.06 5.91
N ASN A 65 25.63 13.57 7.13
CA ASN A 65 25.55 12.14 7.46
C ASN A 65 24.12 11.62 7.34
N TYR A 66 23.12 12.38 7.78
CA TYR A 66 21.71 12.05 7.61
C TYR A 66 21.32 12.01 6.14
N TYR A 67 21.76 12.98 5.33
CA TYR A 67 21.50 13.00 3.90
C TYR A 67 22.14 11.79 3.19
N GLY A 68 23.41 11.49 3.50
CA GLY A 68 24.11 10.32 2.97
C GLY A 68 23.43 9.01 3.37
N SER A 69 22.98 8.91 4.62
CA SER A 69 22.25 7.74 5.12
C SER A 69 20.89 7.59 4.43
N SER A 70 20.16 8.68 4.21
CA SER A 70 18.88 8.67 3.48
C SER A 70 19.04 8.21 2.03
N LEU A 71 20.09 8.66 1.34
CA LEU A 71 20.40 8.19 -0.02
C LEU A 71 20.72 6.69 -0.03
N ARG A 72 21.54 6.20 0.91
CA ARG A 72 21.83 4.76 1.04
C ARG A 72 20.57 3.95 1.30
N THR A 73 19.67 4.41 2.17
CA THR A 73 18.39 3.74 2.42
C THR A 73 17.55 3.65 1.15
N ARG A 74 17.46 4.71 0.34
CA ARG A 74 16.73 4.69 -0.94
C ARG A 74 17.33 3.67 -1.91
N GLN A 75 18.65 3.63 -2.03
CA GLN A 75 19.33 2.63 -2.87
C GLN A 75 19.02 1.20 -2.41
N LEU A 76 18.98 0.95 -1.09
CA LEU A 76 18.60 -0.35 -0.55
C LEU A 76 17.15 -0.71 -0.83
N THR A 77 16.23 0.27 -0.76
CA THR A 77 14.83 0.06 -1.16
C THR A 77 14.74 -0.34 -2.64
N ASP A 78 15.48 0.34 -3.53
CA ASP A 78 15.49 0.00 -4.95
C ASP A 78 16.04 -1.41 -5.21
N VAL A 79 17.08 -1.84 -4.45
CA VAL A 79 17.61 -3.21 -4.52
C VAL A 79 16.51 -4.22 -4.17
N VAL A 80 15.77 -4.00 -3.07
CA VAL A 80 14.68 -4.88 -2.66
C VAL A 80 13.59 -4.95 -3.74
N THR A 81 13.15 -3.80 -4.28
CA THR A 81 12.15 -3.77 -5.35
C THR A 81 12.65 -4.53 -6.60
N ASN A 82 13.92 -4.39 -6.96
CA ASN A 82 14.51 -5.11 -8.08
C ASN A 82 14.59 -6.62 -7.85
N ILE A 83 14.91 -7.08 -6.63
CA ILE A 83 14.90 -8.50 -6.27
C ILE A 83 13.49 -9.08 -6.45
N VAL A 84 12.46 -8.39 -5.94
CA VAL A 84 11.06 -8.82 -6.06
C VAL A 84 10.63 -8.85 -7.53
N MET A 85 10.92 -7.79 -8.30
CA MET A 85 10.61 -7.76 -9.74
C MET A 85 11.33 -8.87 -10.50
N ALA A 86 12.59 -9.18 -10.16
CA ALA A 86 13.34 -10.27 -10.78
C ALA A 86 12.69 -11.63 -10.47
N GLN A 87 12.25 -11.85 -9.23
CA GLN A 87 11.54 -13.07 -8.84
C GLN A 87 10.21 -13.22 -9.57
N ILE A 88 9.41 -12.17 -9.64
CA ILE A 88 8.13 -12.17 -10.37
C ILE A 88 8.38 -12.44 -11.86
N ARG A 89 9.34 -11.75 -12.49
CA ARG A 89 9.66 -11.97 -13.91
C ARG A 89 10.18 -13.39 -14.17
N LYS A 90 10.95 -13.96 -13.26
CA LYS A 90 11.45 -15.33 -13.38
C LYS A 90 10.32 -16.36 -13.22
N ALA A 91 9.35 -16.10 -12.34
CA ALA A 91 8.20 -16.98 -12.12
C ALA A 91 7.15 -16.88 -13.24
N THR A 92 6.94 -15.68 -13.79
CA THR A 92 5.87 -15.38 -14.77
C THR A 92 6.36 -15.30 -16.22
N GLY A 93 7.65 -15.46 -16.46
CA GLY A 93 8.26 -15.31 -17.78
C GLY A 93 7.72 -16.29 -18.82
N GLU A 94 7.44 -15.79 -20.02
CA GLU A 94 6.95 -16.57 -21.16
C GLU A 94 7.91 -17.72 -21.50
N GLN A 95 7.41 -18.95 -21.51
CA GLN A 95 8.16 -20.12 -21.93
C GLN A 95 7.71 -20.54 -23.32
N THR A 96 8.57 -20.28 -24.30
CA THR A 96 8.30 -20.55 -25.72
C THR A 96 8.52 -22.01 -26.12
N GLN A 97 9.17 -22.81 -25.27
CA GLN A 97 9.42 -24.24 -25.53
C GLN A 97 8.19 -25.10 -25.20
N GLU A 98 7.69 -25.80 -26.21
CA GLU A 98 6.60 -26.77 -26.08
C GLU A 98 6.98 -27.87 -25.06
N GLY A 99 6.13 -28.10 -24.06
CA GLY A 99 6.41 -29.02 -22.94
C GLY A 99 7.17 -28.43 -21.74
N LYS A 100 7.49 -27.13 -21.76
CA LYS A 100 7.97 -26.34 -20.61
C LYS A 100 7.08 -25.13 -20.28
N ARG A 101 5.84 -25.14 -20.77
CA ARG A 101 4.86 -24.10 -20.42
C ARG A 101 4.45 -24.32 -18.98
N TYR A 102 4.75 -23.33 -18.14
CA TYR A 102 4.29 -23.28 -16.77
C TYR A 102 3.09 -22.34 -16.68
N THR A 103 2.03 -22.78 -16.01
CA THR A 103 1.06 -21.86 -15.44
C THR A 103 1.58 -21.41 -14.08
N TRP A 104 1.08 -20.30 -13.54
CA TRP A 104 1.51 -19.83 -12.22
C TRP A 104 0.31 -19.32 -11.44
N ALA A 105 0.39 -19.43 -10.12
CA ALA A 105 -0.54 -18.82 -9.19
C ALA A 105 0.26 -18.02 -8.18
N SER A 106 -0.15 -16.78 -7.94
CA SER A 106 0.34 -15.97 -6.85
C SER A 106 -0.43 -16.28 -5.58
N GLN A 107 0.27 -16.24 -4.47
CA GLN A 107 -0.26 -16.27 -3.12
C GLN A 107 0.49 -15.21 -2.31
N PRO A 108 -0.07 -14.70 -1.21
CA PRO A 108 0.63 -13.74 -0.37
C PRO A 108 2.01 -14.29 0.05
N GLY A 109 3.08 -13.59 -0.31
CA GLY A 109 4.44 -14.01 -0.02
C GLY A 109 5.07 -15.08 -0.93
N ALA A 110 4.39 -15.63 -1.95
CA ALA A 110 5.04 -16.56 -2.89
C ALA A 110 4.34 -16.66 -4.26
N ILE A 111 5.07 -17.15 -5.27
CA ILE A 111 4.49 -17.57 -6.55
C ILE A 111 4.82 -19.04 -6.76
N THR A 112 3.78 -19.84 -7.02
CA THR A 112 3.93 -21.26 -7.36
C THR A 112 3.71 -21.45 -8.84
N THR A 113 4.65 -22.11 -9.52
CA THR A 113 4.53 -22.46 -10.94
C THR A 113 4.11 -23.92 -11.10
N PHE A 114 3.21 -24.20 -12.03
CA PHE A 114 2.70 -25.54 -12.34
C PHE A 114 3.04 -25.92 -13.78
N SER A 115 3.62 -27.10 -13.96
CA SER A 115 3.88 -27.76 -15.22
C SER A 115 2.58 -28.21 -15.89
N ASN A 116 2.60 -28.33 -17.22
CA ASN A 116 1.51 -28.91 -18.01
C ASN A 116 1.58 -30.45 -18.14
N LYS A 117 2.51 -31.10 -17.42
CA LYS A 117 2.68 -32.55 -17.37
C LYS A 117 2.48 -33.03 -15.93
N GLY A 118 1.36 -33.72 -15.68
CA GLY A 118 0.99 -34.28 -14.40
C GLY A 118 -0.52 -34.46 -14.30
N THR A 119 -0.99 -35.27 -13.37
CA THR A 119 -2.42 -35.44 -13.04
C THR A 119 -2.77 -34.91 -11.67
N ASP A 120 -1.80 -34.86 -10.75
CA ASP A 120 -1.98 -34.49 -9.35
C ASP A 120 -1.20 -33.22 -9.00
N TYR A 121 -1.69 -32.45 -8.02
CA TYR A 121 -1.11 -31.16 -7.60
C TYR A 121 0.40 -31.22 -7.33
N ASP A 122 0.86 -32.24 -6.60
CA ASP A 122 2.29 -32.40 -6.27
C ASP A 122 3.16 -32.73 -7.48
N SER A 123 2.58 -33.41 -8.48
CA SER A 123 3.25 -33.71 -9.76
C SER A 123 3.23 -32.54 -10.74
N LEU A 124 2.25 -31.64 -10.59
CA LEU A 124 2.07 -30.46 -11.43
C LEU A 124 2.91 -29.29 -10.90
N ALA A 125 3.01 -29.09 -9.59
CA ALA A 125 3.83 -28.04 -9.03
C ALA A 125 5.30 -28.27 -9.42
N ALA A 126 5.93 -27.24 -9.98
CA ALA A 126 7.32 -27.30 -10.45
C ALA A 126 8.27 -26.57 -9.49
N LYS A 127 7.97 -25.33 -9.15
CA LYS A 127 8.84 -24.45 -8.34
C LYS A 127 8.01 -23.47 -7.52
N LYS A 128 8.58 -23.05 -6.39
CA LYS A 128 8.07 -22.00 -5.52
C LYS A 128 9.09 -20.86 -5.46
N PHE A 129 8.64 -19.67 -5.82
CA PHE A 129 9.42 -18.44 -5.74
C PHE A 129 8.94 -17.67 -4.52
N LYS A 130 9.82 -17.50 -3.53
CA LYS A 130 9.50 -16.75 -2.32
C LYS A 130 9.52 -15.26 -2.64
N LEU A 131 8.51 -14.55 -2.17
CA LEU A 131 8.35 -13.10 -2.27
C LEU A 131 8.63 -12.40 -0.92
N TYR A 132 9.29 -13.12 -0.01
CA TYR A 132 9.85 -12.62 1.24
C TYR A 132 11.34 -12.98 1.34
N SER A 133 12.06 -12.27 2.20
CA SER A 133 13.49 -12.49 2.40
C SER A 133 13.77 -13.79 3.15
N SER A 134 14.57 -14.65 2.52
CA SER A 134 15.01 -15.96 3.03
C SER A 134 16.41 -16.30 2.51
N GLU A 135 17.10 -17.26 3.14
CA GLU A 135 18.42 -17.77 2.70
C GLU A 135 18.38 -18.17 1.22
N ARG A 136 17.33 -18.91 0.86
CA ARG A 136 17.05 -19.38 -0.49
C ARG A 136 15.71 -18.83 -0.95
N MET A 137 15.74 -18.06 -2.03
CA MET A 137 14.56 -17.40 -2.59
C MET A 137 13.76 -18.29 -3.57
N GLU A 138 14.32 -19.44 -3.96
CA GLU A 138 13.73 -20.41 -4.88
C GLU A 138 13.80 -21.81 -4.30
N GLU A 139 12.66 -22.50 -4.30
CA GLU A 139 12.57 -23.89 -3.84
C GLU A 139 11.82 -24.77 -4.84
N GLN A 140 12.00 -26.08 -4.71
CA GLN A 140 11.24 -27.08 -5.46
C GLN A 140 9.80 -27.17 -4.94
N SER A 141 8.92 -27.78 -5.72
CA SER A 141 7.49 -27.88 -5.41
C SER A 141 7.16 -28.58 -4.09
N GLU A 142 7.88 -29.64 -3.75
CA GLU A 142 7.68 -30.44 -2.54
C GLU A 142 8.05 -29.67 -1.25
N TYR A 143 8.81 -28.57 -1.37
CA TYR A 143 9.25 -27.81 -0.21
C TYR A 143 8.08 -27.13 0.50
N ASN A 144 7.94 -27.36 1.80
CA ASN A 144 6.92 -26.73 2.61
C ASN A 144 7.43 -25.38 3.14
N LEU A 145 6.82 -24.28 2.68
CA LEU A 145 7.20 -22.92 3.08
C LEU A 145 7.03 -22.67 4.59
N VAL A 146 6.22 -23.48 5.27
CA VAL A 146 6.05 -23.44 6.72
C VAL A 146 7.36 -23.70 7.47
N ASP A 147 8.28 -24.47 6.85
CA ASP A 147 9.54 -24.86 7.46
C ASP A 147 10.61 -23.74 7.41
N ASP A 148 10.31 -22.60 6.77
CA ASP A 148 11.19 -21.43 6.74
C ASP A 148 11.29 -20.71 8.09
N ILE A 149 10.31 -20.90 8.98
CA ILE A 149 10.29 -20.29 10.30
C ILE A 149 10.92 -21.25 11.30
N ALA A 150 12.08 -20.86 11.85
CA ALA A 150 12.70 -21.60 12.95
C ALA A 150 11.86 -21.48 14.24
N GLU A 151 11.79 -22.55 15.03
CA GLU A 151 11.09 -22.58 16.32
C GLU A 151 11.61 -21.54 17.33
N ASP A 152 12.85 -21.09 17.18
CA ASP A 152 13.52 -20.12 18.04
C ASP A 152 13.88 -18.82 17.30
N TRP A 153 13.10 -18.46 16.27
CA TRP A 153 13.34 -17.25 15.47
C TRP A 153 13.42 -15.98 16.32
N ASP A 154 12.59 -15.89 17.37
CA ASP A 154 12.49 -14.76 18.31
C ASP A 154 13.77 -14.56 19.13
N LYS A 155 14.53 -15.63 19.36
CA LYS A 155 15.81 -15.62 20.08
C LYS A 155 17.00 -15.32 19.18
N ARG A 156 16.79 -15.18 17.86
CA ARG A 156 17.84 -14.96 16.86
C ARG A 156 17.65 -13.62 16.13
N PRO A 157 17.85 -12.47 16.79
CA PRO A 157 17.64 -11.14 16.19
C PRO A 157 18.64 -10.79 15.08
N ALA A 158 19.76 -11.51 14.99
CA ALA A 158 20.69 -11.40 13.87
C ALA A 158 20.17 -12.13 12.62
N HIS A 159 19.30 -13.11 12.78
CA HIS A 159 18.76 -13.90 11.66
C HIS A 159 17.41 -13.40 11.21
N TYR A 160 16.53 -13.09 12.15
CA TYR A 160 15.13 -12.78 11.88
C TYR A 160 14.73 -11.38 12.34
N VAL A 161 13.69 -10.87 11.71
CA VAL A 161 12.97 -9.67 12.11
C VAL A 161 11.48 -9.87 11.93
N ASP A 162 10.71 -9.32 12.87
CA ASP A 162 9.26 -9.24 12.77
C ASP A 162 8.85 -7.98 11.99
N LEU A 163 8.39 -8.15 10.76
CA LEU A 163 7.91 -7.04 9.92
C LEU A 163 6.59 -6.45 10.41
N ASN A 164 5.81 -7.20 11.19
CA ASN A 164 4.52 -6.76 11.70
C ASN A 164 4.58 -6.34 13.17
N SER A 165 5.79 -6.10 13.70
CA SER A 165 5.98 -5.62 15.06
C SER A 165 5.21 -4.29 15.28
N PRO A 166 4.37 -4.20 16.32
CA PRO A 166 3.49 -3.06 16.48
C PRO A 166 4.24 -1.81 16.94
N LEU A 167 3.84 -0.66 16.41
CA LEU A 167 4.26 0.66 16.85
C LEU A 167 3.26 1.18 17.87
N TYR A 168 3.74 1.66 19.02
CA TYR A 168 2.89 2.27 20.03
C TYR A 168 2.77 3.79 19.77
N SER A 169 1.54 4.26 19.62
CA SER A 169 1.24 5.68 19.51
C SER A 169 0.82 6.23 20.87
N GLU A 170 1.69 7.01 21.51
CA GLU A 170 1.39 7.66 22.80
C GLU A 170 0.19 8.61 22.71
N ARG A 171 -0.02 9.24 21.54
CA ARG A 171 -1.11 10.19 21.32
C ARG A 171 -2.49 9.54 21.34
N GLU A 172 -2.59 8.34 20.80
CA GLU A 172 -3.87 7.63 20.64
C GLU A 172 -4.02 6.48 21.64
N ASP A 173 -3.00 6.21 22.47
CA ASP A 173 -2.90 5.04 23.35
C ASP A 173 -3.23 3.72 22.61
N GLU A 174 -2.74 3.59 21.38
CA GLU A 174 -3.07 2.47 20.51
C GLU A 174 -1.82 1.85 19.87
N LEU A 175 -1.94 0.56 19.55
CA LEU A 175 -0.93 -0.18 18.81
C LEU A 175 -1.31 -0.18 17.34
N TYR A 176 -0.37 0.22 16.51
CA TYR A 176 -0.48 0.24 15.07
C TYR A 176 0.39 -0.86 14.48
N PHE A 177 -0.22 -1.72 13.68
CA PHE A 177 0.46 -2.82 13.00
C PHE A 177 0.82 -2.39 11.57
N PRO A 178 2.08 -2.50 11.13
CA PRO A 178 2.49 -2.05 9.81
C PRO A 178 1.83 -2.82 8.66
N ILE A 179 1.60 -4.13 8.79
CA ILE A 179 1.11 -4.98 7.69
C ILE A 179 -0.34 -5.42 7.95
N VAL A 180 -0.54 -6.19 9.02
CA VAL A 180 -1.83 -6.81 9.35
C VAL A 180 -2.18 -6.58 10.81
N ASP A 181 -3.36 -6.03 11.08
CA ASP A 181 -3.85 -5.90 12.45
C ASP A 181 -4.47 -7.25 12.90
N PRO A 182 -3.89 -7.96 13.90
CA PRO A 182 -4.46 -9.20 14.42
C PRO A 182 -5.90 -9.03 14.94
N ARG A 183 -6.28 -7.80 15.30
CA ARG A 183 -7.63 -7.44 15.79
C ARG A 183 -8.69 -7.49 14.71
N ALA A 184 -8.32 -7.67 13.44
CA ALA A 184 -9.23 -8.10 12.39
C ALA A 184 -9.89 -9.46 12.72
N ARG A 185 -9.30 -10.25 13.63
CA ARG A 185 -9.94 -11.37 14.34
C ARG A 185 -10.07 -11.02 15.83
N ARG A 186 -11.19 -10.42 16.22
CA ARG A 186 -11.43 -9.99 17.60
C ARG A 186 -11.83 -11.14 18.54
N SER A 187 -12.41 -12.22 18.02
CA SER A 187 -12.94 -13.33 18.82
C SER A 187 -12.50 -14.69 18.27
N SER A 188 -12.38 -15.66 19.17
CA SER A 188 -12.21 -17.08 18.80
C SER A 188 -13.46 -17.66 18.13
N ASN A 189 -14.64 -17.05 18.33
CA ASN A 189 -15.84 -17.41 17.58
C ASN A 189 -15.74 -16.89 16.15
N ASN A 190 -15.59 -17.78 15.18
CA ASN A 190 -15.44 -17.45 13.76
C ASN A 190 -16.66 -16.76 13.13
N THR A 191 -17.82 -16.72 13.79
CA THR A 191 -19.02 -16.01 13.28
C THR A 191 -19.25 -14.65 13.95
N ASN A 192 -18.26 -14.15 14.69
CA ASN A 192 -18.36 -12.85 15.35
C ASN A 192 -18.32 -11.72 14.32
N ARG A 193 -19.26 -10.76 14.42
CA ARG A 193 -19.40 -9.58 13.54
C ARG A 193 -18.20 -8.62 13.53
N ASP A 194 -17.27 -8.77 14.46
CA ASP A 194 -16.02 -8.02 14.45
C ASP A 194 -14.89 -8.73 13.70
N ASN A 195 -15.03 -10.03 13.42
CA ASN A 195 -14.06 -10.82 12.68
C ASN A 195 -14.26 -10.63 11.18
N VAL A 196 -13.22 -10.27 10.44
CA VAL A 196 -13.27 -10.26 8.97
C VAL A 196 -13.51 -11.67 8.44
N GLU A 197 -14.42 -11.80 7.47
CA GLU A 197 -14.77 -13.12 6.92
C GLU A 197 -13.57 -13.77 6.24
N GLY A 198 -13.36 -15.07 6.49
CA GLY A 198 -12.25 -15.82 5.91
C GLY A 198 -10.88 -15.54 6.54
N PHE A 199 -10.73 -14.52 7.40
CA PHE A 199 -9.47 -14.25 8.08
C PHE A 199 -9.32 -15.06 9.38
N ASN A 200 -8.24 -15.83 9.47
CA ASN A 200 -7.91 -16.62 10.64
C ASN A 200 -6.39 -16.79 10.78
N TYR A 201 -5.90 -16.84 12.02
CA TYR A 201 -4.51 -17.16 12.33
C TYR A 201 -4.43 -18.02 13.60
N THR A 202 -3.44 -18.90 13.66
CA THR A 202 -3.23 -19.84 14.77
C THR A 202 -1.84 -19.69 15.35
N GLN A 203 -1.64 -20.15 16.59
CA GLN A 203 -0.31 -20.21 17.21
C GLN A 203 0.56 -21.31 16.64
N ASN A 204 -0.06 -22.35 16.10
CA ASN A 204 0.63 -23.48 15.50
C ASN A 204 0.53 -23.39 13.99
N THR A 205 1.61 -23.74 13.32
CA THR A 205 1.63 -23.96 11.88
C THR A 205 0.79 -25.20 11.50
N SER A 206 0.59 -25.43 10.21
CA SER A 206 -0.09 -26.63 9.72
C SER A 206 0.61 -27.95 10.08
N THR A 207 1.91 -27.90 10.38
CA THR A 207 2.73 -29.04 10.81
C THR A 207 2.72 -29.26 12.32
N GLY A 208 2.04 -28.39 13.08
CA GLY A 208 1.93 -28.47 14.54
C GLY A 208 3.02 -27.73 15.31
N THR A 209 3.96 -27.08 14.61
CA THR A 209 5.04 -26.29 15.22
C THR A 209 4.49 -24.99 15.78
N GLN A 210 4.80 -24.66 17.03
CA GLN A 210 4.38 -23.41 17.64
C GLN A 210 5.25 -22.25 17.11
N VAL A 211 4.60 -21.17 16.68
CA VAL A 211 5.27 -19.92 16.28
C VAL A 211 5.37 -19.00 17.51
N PRO A 212 6.59 -18.68 18.00
CA PRO A 212 6.77 -17.72 19.08
C PRO A 212 6.13 -16.36 18.78
N GLY A 213 5.60 -15.70 19.83
CA GLY A 213 5.09 -14.33 19.74
C GLY A 213 3.65 -14.18 19.23
N VAL A 214 3.01 -15.23 18.70
CA VAL A 214 1.59 -15.17 18.31
C VAL A 214 0.70 -15.13 19.56
N LEU A 215 -0.09 -14.07 19.70
CA LEU A 215 -1.10 -13.93 20.76
C LEU A 215 -2.50 -13.92 20.14
N LEU A 216 -3.24 -14.99 20.42
CA LEU A 216 -4.61 -15.20 19.96
C LEU A 216 -5.59 -14.23 20.60
N PRO A 217 -6.82 -14.15 20.07
CA PRO A 217 -7.87 -13.35 20.68
C PRO A 217 -8.18 -13.76 22.11
N GLY A 218 -8.06 -12.80 23.04
CA GLY A 218 -8.34 -12.97 24.47
C GLY A 218 -9.21 -11.84 25.03
N SER A 219 -9.18 -11.67 26.36
CA SER A 219 -9.95 -10.64 27.06
C SER A 219 -9.52 -9.21 26.73
N ASP A 220 -8.23 -9.00 26.46
CA ASP A 220 -7.68 -7.71 26.03
C ASP A 220 -7.30 -7.76 24.54
N PRO A 221 -8.05 -7.09 23.64
CA PRO A 221 -7.70 -6.96 22.23
C PRO A 221 -6.36 -6.26 21.99
N LYS A 222 -5.88 -5.43 22.93
CA LYS A 222 -4.58 -4.77 22.79
C LYS A 222 -3.41 -5.73 22.97
N SER A 223 -3.61 -6.88 23.59
CA SER A 223 -2.58 -7.91 23.78
C SER A 223 -2.34 -8.78 22.54
N GLN A 224 -3.26 -8.80 21.56
CA GLN A 224 -3.15 -9.66 20.39
C GLN A 224 -1.92 -9.33 19.54
N ARG A 225 -1.27 -10.36 18.98
CA ARG A 225 -0.04 -10.26 18.19
C ARG A 225 -0.06 -11.29 17.06
N LEU A 226 0.34 -10.86 15.88
CA LEU A 226 0.57 -11.71 14.71
C LEU A 226 1.94 -11.34 14.11
N PRO A 227 3.04 -11.89 14.65
CA PRO A 227 4.37 -11.64 14.12
C PRO A 227 4.49 -12.19 12.68
N MET A 228 5.25 -11.47 11.86
CA MET A 228 5.63 -11.88 10.51
C MET A 228 7.16 -12.01 10.43
N PRO A 229 7.71 -13.14 10.91
CA PRO A 229 9.15 -13.36 10.91
C PRO A 229 9.67 -13.58 9.49
N VAL A 230 10.67 -12.80 9.12
CA VAL A 230 11.44 -12.95 7.88
C VAL A 230 12.93 -12.90 8.19
N GLN A 231 13.77 -13.41 7.30
CA GLN A 231 15.21 -13.41 7.51
C GLN A 231 15.86 -12.13 7.01
N TRP A 232 16.94 -11.71 7.68
CA TRP A 232 17.79 -10.62 7.23
C TRP A 232 18.67 -11.04 6.05
N LEU A 233 18.67 -10.23 5.00
CA LEU A 233 19.68 -10.24 3.96
C LEU A 233 20.69 -9.14 4.26
N TYR A 234 21.95 -9.50 4.37
CA TYR A 234 23.06 -8.61 4.66
C TYR A 234 23.72 -8.15 3.37
N VAL A 235 24.12 -6.88 3.33
CA VAL A 235 24.81 -6.26 2.19
C VAL A 235 26.17 -5.74 2.64
N LEU A 236 27.23 -6.14 1.94
CA LEU A 236 28.60 -5.68 2.14
C LEU A 236 28.84 -4.33 1.45
N GLU A 237 29.94 -3.65 1.78
CA GLU A 237 30.32 -2.37 1.17
C GLU A 237 30.50 -2.47 -0.36
N ASP A 238 30.95 -3.62 -0.86
CA ASP A 238 31.05 -3.92 -2.29
C ASP A 238 29.70 -4.27 -2.98
N GLY A 239 28.60 -4.30 -2.23
CA GLY A 239 27.26 -4.64 -2.73
C GLY A 239 26.97 -6.15 -2.75
N THR A 240 27.90 -7.00 -2.31
CA THR A 240 27.65 -8.44 -2.16
C THR A 240 26.55 -8.68 -1.14
N MET A 241 25.53 -9.44 -1.53
CA MET A 241 24.43 -9.81 -0.65
C MET A 241 24.59 -11.25 -0.14
N GLY A 242 24.19 -11.48 1.11
CA GLY A 242 24.24 -12.79 1.74
C GLY A 242 23.34 -12.89 2.95
N TYR A 243 23.40 -14.03 3.62
CA TYR A 243 22.68 -14.32 4.85
C TYR A 243 23.67 -14.84 5.90
N LEU A 244 23.22 -14.97 7.14
CA LEU A 244 24.03 -15.60 8.18
C LEU A 244 23.66 -17.07 8.31
N ASP A 245 24.65 -17.95 8.41
CA ASP A 245 24.44 -19.37 8.72
C ASP A 245 24.12 -19.59 10.20
N LYS A 246 23.75 -20.81 10.57
CA LYS A 246 23.43 -21.19 11.97
C LYS A 246 24.55 -20.87 12.98
N SER A 247 25.79 -20.66 12.51
CA SER A 247 26.96 -20.29 13.31
C SER A 247 27.29 -18.78 13.26
N ASN A 248 26.36 -17.95 12.77
CA ASN A 248 26.51 -16.51 12.56
C ASN A 248 27.63 -16.12 11.59
N LYS A 249 27.97 -17.00 10.65
CA LYS A 249 28.93 -16.73 9.59
C LYS A 249 28.19 -16.26 8.35
N PHE A 250 28.69 -15.19 7.72
CA PHE A 250 28.15 -14.69 6.47
C PHE A 250 28.38 -15.70 5.33
N ILE A 251 27.30 -16.02 4.60
CA ILE A 251 27.32 -16.79 3.37
C ILE A 251 26.80 -15.87 2.25
N PRO A 252 27.61 -15.60 1.20
CA PRO A 252 27.15 -14.81 0.07
C PRO A 252 26.12 -15.61 -0.76
N ASN A 253 24.99 -14.98 -1.07
CA ASN A 253 23.97 -15.50 -1.99
C ASN A 253 24.34 -15.24 -3.45
N SER A 254 25.05 -14.13 -3.69
CA SER A 254 25.54 -13.73 -5.00
C SER A 254 26.88 -13.02 -4.84
N GLY A 255 27.97 -13.65 -5.27
CA GLY A 255 29.33 -13.11 -5.14
C GLY A 255 30.29 -14.09 -4.45
N ILE A 256 31.59 -13.76 -4.47
CA ILE A 256 32.66 -14.56 -3.83
C ILE A 256 33.17 -13.84 -2.56
N SER A 257 32.80 -12.58 -2.36
CA SER A 257 33.31 -11.73 -1.29
C SER A 257 32.81 -12.16 0.09
N GLN A 258 33.70 -12.10 1.06
CA GLN A 258 33.45 -12.35 2.47
C GLN A 258 33.62 -11.04 3.25
N PRO A 259 32.96 -10.88 4.43
CA PRO A 259 33.15 -9.71 5.26
C PRO A 259 34.60 -9.62 5.72
N THR A 260 35.24 -8.49 5.47
CA THR A 260 36.60 -8.18 5.93
C THR A 260 36.63 -6.78 6.51
N PRO A 261 37.69 -6.36 7.24
CA PRO A 261 37.81 -4.97 7.70
C PRO A 261 37.75 -3.93 6.56
N ASN A 262 38.11 -4.32 5.34
CA ASN A 262 38.06 -3.48 4.14
C ASN A 262 36.75 -3.61 3.34
N ASN A 263 35.90 -4.58 3.69
CA ASN A 263 34.59 -4.80 3.10
C ASN A 263 33.62 -5.26 4.19
N PRO A 264 33.28 -4.37 5.15
CA PRO A 264 32.38 -4.69 6.25
C PRO A 264 30.94 -4.84 5.76
N ILE A 265 30.09 -5.44 6.61
CA ILE A 265 28.64 -5.40 6.45
C ILE A 265 28.18 -3.96 6.69
N VAL A 266 27.58 -3.34 5.67
CA VAL A 266 27.14 -1.94 5.73
C VAL A 266 25.64 -1.80 5.96
N SER A 267 24.85 -2.82 5.61
CA SER A 267 23.40 -2.78 5.80
C SER A 267 22.76 -4.17 5.87
N ARG A 268 21.50 -4.18 6.28
CA ARG A 268 20.62 -5.35 6.25
C ARG A 268 19.26 -4.94 5.71
N VAL A 269 18.65 -5.81 4.93
CA VAL A 269 17.33 -5.62 4.34
C VAL A 269 16.48 -6.85 4.60
N ALA A 270 15.18 -6.63 4.79
CA ALA A 270 14.20 -7.68 4.95
C ALA A 270 12.90 -7.19 4.31
N PHE A 271 12.17 -8.10 3.69
CA PHE A 271 10.94 -7.75 2.98
C PHE A 271 9.97 -8.92 2.95
N TRP A 272 8.71 -8.58 2.77
CA TRP A 272 7.63 -9.48 2.40
C TRP A 272 6.77 -8.71 1.41
N THR A 273 6.34 -9.37 0.34
CA THR A 273 5.52 -8.75 -0.68
C THR A 273 4.29 -9.59 -0.97
N ASP A 274 3.21 -8.88 -1.24
CA ASP A 274 1.90 -9.42 -1.53
C ASP A 274 1.52 -9.10 -2.97
N ASP A 275 0.65 -9.92 -3.55
CA ASP A 275 -0.05 -9.53 -4.75
C ASP A 275 -1.36 -8.80 -4.38
N GLU A 276 -1.44 -7.52 -4.74
CA GLU A 276 -2.65 -6.70 -4.54
C GLU A 276 -3.89 -7.28 -5.27
N CYS A 277 -3.70 -8.27 -6.14
CA CYS A 277 -4.78 -9.00 -6.82
C CYS A 277 -5.62 -9.86 -5.87
N ASN A 278 -5.12 -10.20 -4.68
CA ASN A 278 -5.86 -10.98 -3.67
C ASN A 278 -6.67 -10.12 -2.70
N LYS A 279 -6.68 -8.79 -2.89
CA LYS A 279 -7.44 -7.83 -2.08
C LYS A 279 -8.69 -7.35 -2.79
N ILE A 280 -9.68 -6.95 -2.01
CA ILE A 280 -10.93 -6.41 -2.53
C ILE A 280 -10.71 -4.96 -2.95
N ASN A 281 -10.97 -4.67 -4.23
CA ASN A 281 -10.78 -3.32 -4.76
C ASN A 281 -12.00 -2.43 -4.50
N VAL A 282 -11.82 -1.39 -3.66
CA VAL A 282 -12.90 -0.47 -3.25
C VAL A 282 -13.45 0.40 -4.39
N ASN A 283 -12.72 0.52 -5.50
CA ASN A 283 -13.16 1.26 -6.69
C ASN A 283 -14.08 0.46 -7.61
N THR A 284 -14.13 -0.86 -7.44
CA THR A 284 -14.88 -1.76 -8.33
C THR A 284 -15.83 -2.68 -7.60
N ALA A 285 -15.47 -3.12 -6.39
CA ALA A 285 -16.27 -3.98 -5.53
C ALA A 285 -17.36 -3.15 -4.83
N ALA A 286 -18.48 -3.80 -4.52
CA ALA A 286 -19.63 -3.14 -3.91
C ALA A 286 -20.38 -4.15 -3.06
N GLU A 287 -21.70 -4.22 -3.20
CA GLU A 287 -22.49 -5.33 -2.69
C GLU A 287 -23.40 -5.83 -3.81
N GLY A 288 -23.09 -7.01 -4.31
CA GLY A 288 -23.81 -7.63 -5.40
C GLY A 288 -25.16 -8.17 -4.94
N VAL A 289 -26.25 -7.76 -5.59
CA VAL A 289 -27.55 -8.43 -5.43
C VAL A 289 -27.92 -9.02 -6.79
N PRO A 290 -27.60 -10.31 -7.02
CA PRO A 290 -27.69 -10.89 -8.35
C PRO A 290 -29.12 -10.85 -8.88
N TRP A 291 -29.23 -10.57 -10.18
CA TRP A 291 -30.46 -10.76 -10.94
C TRP A 291 -30.18 -11.75 -12.06
N ASP A 292 -31.12 -12.68 -12.27
CA ASP A 292 -31.12 -13.60 -13.41
C ASP A 292 -32.49 -13.55 -14.07
N ILE A 293 -32.56 -14.05 -15.31
CA ILE A 293 -33.79 -14.16 -16.09
C ILE A 293 -34.69 -15.20 -15.42
N PRO A 294 -35.90 -14.82 -14.97
CA PRO A 294 -36.90 -15.77 -14.44
C PRO A 294 -37.26 -16.84 -15.48
N ARG A 295 -37.24 -18.11 -15.08
CA ARG A 295 -37.55 -19.30 -15.91
C ARG A 295 -38.71 -20.15 -15.35
N TYR A 296 -39.00 -20.04 -14.06
CA TYR A 296 -40.02 -20.78 -13.33
C TYR A 296 -40.92 -19.84 -12.52
N ASP A 297 -42.12 -20.32 -12.23
CA ASP A 297 -43.13 -19.55 -11.50
C ASP A 297 -42.99 -19.65 -9.97
N SER A 298 -41.78 -19.40 -9.45
CA SER A 298 -41.51 -19.35 -8.01
C SER A 298 -41.73 -17.94 -7.46
N ARG A 299 -41.99 -17.81 -6.16
CA ARG A 299 -42.15 -16.48 -5.52
C ARG A 299 -40.94 -15.57 -5.78
N HIS A 300 -39.74 -16.12 -5.65
CA HIS A 300 -38.49 -15.37 -5.83
C HIS A 300 -38.33 -14.91 -7.29
N GLU A 301 -38.66 -15.77 -8.25
CA GLU A 301 -38.57 -15.45 -9.67
C GLU A 301 -39.63 -14.45 -10.14
N ARG A 302 -40.84 -14.50 -9.57
CA ARG A 302 -41.84 -13.44 -9.76
C ARG A 302 -41.32 -12.09 -9.26
N GLU A 303 -40.62 -12.07 -8.12
CA GLU A 303 -40.01 -10.85 -7.61
C GLU A 303 -38.91 -10.34 -8.54
N MET A 304 -38.01 -11.21 -9.04
CA MET A 304 -37.02 -10.83 -10.05
C MET A 304 -37.66 -10.32 -11.35
N ALA A 305 -38.78 -10.90 -11.78
CA ALA A 305 -39.50 -10.49 -12.98
C ALA A 305 -40.06 -9.06 -12.87
N LEU A 306 -40.54 -8.69 -11.68
CA LEU A 306 -41.08 -7.36 -11.38
C LEU A 306 -39.96 -6.34 -11.14
N LYS A 307 -38.91 -6.76 -10.42
CA LYS A 307 -37.80 -5.92 -9.96
C LYS A 307 -36.58 -6.12 -10.86
N GLN A 308 -36.70 -5.76 -12.13
CA GLN A 308 -35.59 -5.86 -13.10
C GLN A 308 -34.52 -4.79 -12.83
N PRO A 309 -33.24 -5.07 -13.16
CA PRO A 309 -32.20 -4.06 -13.08
C PRO A 309 -32.45 -2.96 -14.10
N VAL A 310 -32.16 -1.71 -13.71
CA VAL A 310 -32.30 -0.57 -14.61
C VAL A 310 -31.03 -0.32 -15.42
N GLU A 311 -31.12 0.54 -16.44
CA GLU A 311 -29.95 0.95 -17.21
C GLU A 311 -28.84 1.47 -16.29
N LYS A 312 -27.59 1.05 -16.53
CA LYS A 312 -26.38 1.42 -15.77
C LYS A 312 -26.28 0.90 -14.32
N GLU A 313 -27.17 -0.01 -13.90
CA GLU A 313 -27.11 -0.65 -12.59
C GLU A 313 -26.17 -1.86 -12.59
N THR A 314 -24.88 -1.64 -12.32
CA THR A 314 -23.86 -2.70 -12.43
C THR A 314 -23.90 -3.76 -11.32
N THR A 315 -24.41 -3.43 -10.13
CA THR A 315 -24.47 -4.30 -8.94
C THR A 315 -25.43 -5.48 -9.07
N ARG A 316 -26.18 -5.55 -10.17
CA ARG A 316 -27.16 -6.60 -10.46
C ARG A 316 -26.82 -7.48 -11.66
N PHE A 317 -25.74 -7.16 -12.40
CA PHE A 317 -25.24 -7.98 -13.50
C PHE A 317 -24.22 -9.03 -13.02
N PRO A 318 -24.56 -10.33 -13.09
CA PRO A 318 -23.63 -11.40 -12.73
C PRO A 318 -22.33 -11.30 -13.54
N GLY A 319 -21.19 -11.47 -12.87
CA GLY A 319 -19.87 -11.37 -13.49
C GLY A 319 -19.29 -9.95 -13.59
N HIS A 320 -20.07 -8.90 -13.27
CA HIS A 320 -19.52 -7.56 -13.12
C HIS A 320 -18.70 -7.46 -11.81
N PRO A 321 -17.54 -6.77 -11.78
CA PRO A 321 -16.73 -6.63 -10.56
C PRO A 321 -17.46 -6.07 -9.33
N SER A 322 -18.52 -5.27 -9.54
CA SER A 322 -19.38 -4.76 -8.46
C SER A 322 -20.22 -5.83 -7.77
N MET A 323 -20.12 -7.09 -8.19
CA MET A 323 -20.67 -8.25 -7.50
C MET A 323 -19.79 -8.76 -6.36
N VAL A 324 -18.54 -8.29 -6.25
CA VAL A 324 -17.67 -8.65 -5.13
C VAL A 324 -18.18 -7.94 -3.87
N SER A 325 -18.53 -8.73 -2.84
CA SER A 325 -19.11 -8.25 -1.57
C SER A 325 -18.08 -7.61 -0.65
N LEU A 326 -18.18 -6.29 -0.47
CA LEU A 326 -17.41 -5.50 0.47
C LEU A 326 -17.87 -5.70 1.92
N SER A 327 -19.09 -6.21 2.13
CA SER A 327 -19.61 -6.60 3.44
C SER A 327 -18.72 -7.61 4.16
N SER A 328 -18.05 -8.52 3.45
CA SER A 328 -17.09 -9.49 4.02
C SER A 328 -16.02 -8.87 4.92
N VAL A 329 -15.70 -7.58 4.71
CA VAL A 329 -14.73 -6.81 5.48
C VAL A 329 -15.40 -5.75 6.36
N LEU A 330 -16.36 -5.01 5.81
CA LEU A 330 -16.99 -3.86 6.49
C LEU A 330 -18.14 -4.26 7.43
N TYR A 331 -18.89 -5.30 7.09
CA TYR A 331 -20.04 -5.82 7.84
C TYR A 331 -20.01 -7.36 7.88
N PRO A 332 -18.95 -7.96 8.45
CA PRO A 332 -18.75 -9.39 8.31
C PRO A 332 -19.78 -10.19 9.12
N HIS A 333 -20.15 -11.36 8.59
CA HIS A 333 -21.17 -12.26 9.14
C HIS A 333 -22.56 -11.64 9.26
N GLU A 334 -22.85 -10.61 8.46
CA GLU A 334 -24.15 -9.96 8.38
C GLU A 334 -24.68 -9.98 6.95
N ASP A 335 -25.94 -10.36 6.79
CA ASP A 335 -26.62 -10.24 5.50
C ASP A 335 -27.05 -8.78 5.29
N VAL A 336 -26.21 -8.03 4.57
CA VAL A 336 -26.48 -6.63 4.23
C VAL A 336 -27.55 -6.49 3.16
N SER A 337 -27.92 -7.56 2.44
CA SER A 337 -28.97 -7.49 1.41
C SER A 337 -30.36 -7.29 2.01
N GLU A 338 -30.58 -7.78 3.24
CA GLU A 338 -31.81 -7.55 4.01
C GLU A 338 -31.80 -6.19 4.72
N ASP A 339 -30.62 -5.72 5.17
CA ASP A 339 -30.45 -4.45 5.88
C ASP A 339 -30.16 -3.29 4.91
N LYS A 340 -31.25 -2.68 4.41
CA LYS A 340 -31.21 -1.55 3.47
C LYS A 340 -30.34 -0.38 3.94
N ALA A 341 -30.16 -0.18 5.24
CA ALA A 341 -29.33 0.91 5.74
C ALA A 341 -27.84 0.63 5.50
N LYS A 342 -27.38 -0.59 5.77
CA LYS A 342 -25.99 -1.01 5.56
C LYS A 342 -25.64 -1.14 4.10
N LEU A 343 -26.56 -1.69 3.30
CA LEU A 343 -26.40 -1.75 1.85
C LEU A 343 -26.22 -0.35 1.26
N ARG A 344 -27.04 0.60 1.70
CA ARG A 344 -26.92 1.99 1.28
C ARG A 344 -25.60 2.62 1.72
N ASN A 345 -25.10 2.30 2.92
CA ASN A 345 -23.80 2.77 3.36
C ASN A 345 -22.66 2.28 2.46
N ILE A 346 -22.69 1.01 2.02
CA ILE A 346 -21.70 0.48 1.07
C ILE A 346 -21.81 1.22 -0.27
N TYR A 347 -23.03 1.41 -0.78
CA TYR A 347 -23.22 2.08 -2.07
C TYR A 347 -22.85 3.57 -2.01
N ASP A 348 -23.08 4.25 -0.89
CA ASP A 348 -22.66 5.64 -0.66
C ASP A 348 -21.12 5.78 -0.54
N LEU A 349 -20.38 4.67 -0.36
CA LEU A 349 -18.91 4.63 -0.25
C LEU A 349 -18.21 4.33 -1.57
N VAL A 350 -18.82 3.55 -2.46
CA VAL A 350 -18.18 3.05 -3.68
C VAL A 350 -18.50 3.96 -4.86
N PRO A 351 -17.50 4.40 -5.65
CA PRO A 351 -17.74 5.29 -6.78
C PRO A 351 -18.56 4.60 -7.87
N LYS A 352 -19.32 5.40 -8.63
CA LYS A 352 -20.12 4.99 -9.80
C LYS A 352 -21.25 4.02 -9.48
N ILE A 353 -21.66 3.94 -8.22
CA ILE A 353 -22.78 3.12 -7.75
C ILE A 353 -23.77 4.03 -7.02
N GLU A 354 -25.05 3.81 -7.24
CA GLU A 354 -26.10 4.65 -6.65
C GLU A 354 -27.24 3.78 -6.13
N TYR A 355 -27.69 4.05 -4.91
CA TYR A 355 -28.77 3.30 -4.27
C TYR A 355 -30.15 3.91 -4.52
N LYS A 356 -30.27 5.24 -4.50
CA LYS A 356 -31.59 5.91 -4.45
C LYS A 356 -32.32 5.92 -5.79
N ASN A 357 -31.56 6.08 -6.87
CA ASN A 357 -32.08 6.17 -8.23
C ASN A 357 -31.88 4.86 -9.02
N SER A 358 -31.51 3.77 -8.35
CA SER A 358 -31.43 2.42 -8.93
C SER A 358 -32.68 1.61 -8.60
N SER A 359 -32.70 0.32 -8.95
CA SER A 359 -33.74 -0.60 -8.45
C SER A 359 -33.66 -0.81 -6.91
N ALA A 360 -32.77 -0.11 -6.22
CA ALA A 360 -32.44 -0.25 -4.82
C ALA A 360 -32.14 -1.73 -4.52
N SER A 361 -31.27 -2.30 -5.36
CA SER A 361 -30.85 -3.70 -5.36
C SER A 361 -32.03 -4.68 -5.46
N GLY A 362 -32.97 -4.39 -6.36
CA GLY A 362 -34.17 -5.21 -6.56
C GLY A 362 -35.23 -5.05 -5.47
N SER A 363 -35.18 -4.00 -4.65
CA SER A 363 -36.24 -3.72 -3.67
C SER A 363 -37.39 -2.88 -4.23
N THR A 364 -37.20 -2.25 -5.39
CA THR A 364 -38.21 -1.42 -6.07
C THR A 364 -38.24 -1.70 -7.57
N ASN A 365 -39.40 -1.47 -8.20
CA ASN A 365 -39.56 -1.50 -9.65
C ASN A 365 -39.17 -0.13 -10.21
N ALA A 366 -37.87 0.13 -10.30
CA ALA A 366 -37.37 1.36 -10.90
C ALA A 366 -37.50 1.30 -12.43
N THR A 367 -37.83 2.43 -13.05
CA THR A 367 -38.01 2.57 -14.51
C THR A 367 -37.03 3.56 -15.13
N GLN A 368 -36.32 4.34 -14.29
CA GLN A 368 -35.31 5.29 -14.73
C GLN A 368 -33.93 4.68 -14.56
N GLY A 369 -33.04 4.92 -15.53
CA GLY A 369 -31.65 4.50 -15.47
C GLY A 369 -30.87 5.21 -14.36
N VAL A 370 -29.87 4.52 -13.81
CA VAL A 370 -28.96 5.08 -12.82
C VAL A 370 -28.13 6.20 -13.45
N THR A 371 -28.09 7.35 -12.80
CA THR A 371 -27.07 8.37 -13.10
C THR A 371 -25.89 8.07 -12.20
N TRP A 372 -24.74 7.73 -12.78
CA TRP A 372 -23.51 7.55 -12.01
C TRP A 372 -23.10 8.86 -11.35
N ASP A 373 -22.50 8.75 -10.16
CA ASP A 373 -21.84 9.88 -9.53
C ASP A 373 -20.69 10.41 -10.42
N GLU A 374 -20.29 11.65 -10.16
CA GLU A 374 -19.11 12.26 -10.79
C GLU A 374 -17.85 12.07 -9.93
N ASP A 375 -17.92 11.15 -8.95
CA ASP A 375 -16.85 10.95 -8.00
C ASP A 375 -15.66 10.28 -8.70
N ARG A 376 -14.46 10.79 -8.41
CA ARG A 376 -13.23 10.18 -8.91
C ARG A 376 -13.00 8.86 -8.18
N LEU A 377 -12.33 7.93 -8.86
CA LEU A 377 -11.82 6.72 -8.21
C LEU A 377 -10.82 7.11 -7.11
N TYR A 378 -10.83 6.37 -6.01
CA TYR A 378 -9.89 6.51 -4.91
C TYR A 378 -8.48 6.18 -5.39
N ALA A 379 -7.51 7.02 -5.03
CA ALA A 379 -6.10 6.75 -5.31
C ALA A 379 -5.49 5.76 -4.30
N THR A 380 -5.93 5.85 -3.04
CA THR A 380 -5.53 4.98 -1.93
C THR A 380 -6.77 4.61 -1.12
N TYR A 381 -6.72 3.48 -0.41
CA TYR A 381 -7.84 3.05 0.42
C TYR A 381 -8.16 4.06 1.55
N ASP A 382 -7.16 4.80 2.03
CA ASP A 382 -7.34 5.85 3.06
C ASP A 382 -8.29 6.97 2.62
N GLU A 383 -8.41 7.20 1.31
CA GLU A 383 -9.35 8.19 0.78
C GLU A 383 -10.80 7.81 1.08
N LEU A 384 -11.11 6.53 1.34
CA LEU A 384 -12.45 6.06 1.71
C LEU A 384 -12.98 6.77 2.96
N LEU A 385 -12.10 7.20 3.88
CA LEU A 385 -12.50 7.96 5.07
C LEU A 385 -13.12 9.33 4.72
N TYR A 386 -12.75 9.90 3.57
CA TYR A 386 -13.11 11.25 3.17
C TYR A 386 -14.08 11.20 1.99
N LYS A 387 -15.19 11.94 2.09
CA LYS A 387 -16.11 12.06 0.96
C LYS A 387 -15.66 13.16 0.01
N HIS A 388 -15.74 12.91 -1.30
CA HIS A 388 -15.52 13.92 -2.32
C HIS A 388 -16.83 14.67 -2.65
N GLU A 389 -17.32 15.54 -1.76
CA GLU A 389 -18.57 16.26 -2.04
C GLU A 389 -18.34 17.45 -3.01
N LYS A 390 -18.29 17.19 -4.32
CA LYS A 390 -18.13 18.29 -5.29
C LYS A 390 -19.41 19.10 -5.57
N ASN A 391 -20.59 18.72 -5.08
CA ASN A 391 -21.86 19.38 -5.47
C ASN A 391 -22.73 19.92 -4.31
N ARG A 392 -22.15 20.31 -3.16
CA ARG A 392 -22.91 20.98 -2.07
C ARG A 392 -22.25 22.18 -1.40
N GLY A 393 -21.35 22.89 -2.07
CA GLY A 393 -20.90 24.22 -1.64
C GLY A 393 -20.32 24.30 -0.22
N LEU A 394 -19.61 23.26 0.23
CA LEU A 394 -18.89 23.24 1.50
C LEU A 394 -17.40 23.08 1.23
N ASP A 395 -16.63 24.10 1.62
CA ASP A 395 -15.17 24.15 1.58
C ASP A 395 -14.57 23.32 2.73
N GLU A 396 -14.65 21.99 2.72
CA GLU A 396 -13.83 21.14 3.60
C GLU A 396 -13.91 19.65 3.22
N ARG A 397 -12.78 18.93 3.36
CA ARG A 397 -12.73 17.46 3.28
C ARG A 397 -13.51 16.88 4.47
N GLN A 398 -14.83 16.75 4.34
CA GLN A 398 -15.65 16.16 5.38
C GLN A 398 -15.52 14.63 5.36
N GLU A 399 -15.31 14.05 6.53
CA GLU A 399 -15.39 12.60 6.76
C GLU A 399 -16.76 12.08 6.29
N ALA A 400 -16.79 10.95 5.58
CA ALA A 400 -18.03 10.44 5.02
C ALA A 400 -19.05 10.16 6.14
N GLN A 401 -20.33 10.50 5.90
CA GLN A 401 -21.39 10.36 6.91
C GLN A 401 -21.53 8.93 7.45
N THR A 402 -21.14 7.93 6.64
CA THR A 402 -21.06 6.52 7.01
C THR A 402 -20.15 6.26 8.22
N PHE A 403 -19.04 6.99 8.35
CA PHE A 403 -18.11 6.86 9.48
C PHE A 403 -18.51 7.70 10.69
N ARG A 404 -19.24 8.81 10.48
CA ARG A 404 -19.74 9.70 11.55
C ARG A 404 -20.87 9.09 12.37
N ASN A 405 -21.69 8.21 11.78
CA ASN A 405 -22.90 7.64 12.41
C ASN A 405 -22.69 6.26 13.07
N SER A 406 -21.46 5.94 13.50
CA SER A 406 -21.08 4.76 14.32
C SER A 406 -21.21 3.36 13.70
N GLN A 407 -21.60 3.21 12.43
CA GLN A 407 -21.77 1.88 11.82
C GLN A 407 -20.47 1.28 11.27
N ILE A 408 -19.51 2.09 10.82
CA ILE A 408 -18.14 1.65 10.50
C ILE A 408 -17.20 2.62 11.22
N SER A 409 -16.45 2.15 12.21
CA SER A 409 -15.50 3.00 12.94
C SER A 409 -14.22 3.20 12.12
N ARG A 410 -13.55 4.36 12.26
CA ARG A 410 -12.19 4.57 11.71
C ARG A 410 -11.24 3.43 12.08
N ARG A 411 -11.35 2.92 13.31
CA ARG A 411 -10.61 1.76 13.80
C ARG A 411 -10.84 0.50 12.95
N LYS A 412 -12.08 0.22 12.53
CA LYS A 412 -12.39 -0.92 11.66
C LYS A 412 -11.74 -0.77 10.29
N LEU A 413 -11.71 0.46 9.75
CA LEU A 413 -11.08 0.74 8.47
C LEU A 413 -9.55 0.52 8.53
N GLU A 414 -8.89 1.01 9.58
CA GLU A 414 -7.46 0.73 9.83
C GLU A 414 -7.19 -0.77 9.97
N GLN A 415 -8.03 -1.48 10.71
CA GLN A 415 -7.95 -2.94 10.86
C GLN A 415 -8.17 -3.69 9.53
N SER A 416 -8.93 -3.10 8.61
CA SER A 416 -9.27 -3.71 7.34
C SER A 416 -8.25 -3.48 6.23
N ARG A 417 -7.22 -2.65 6.45
CA ARG A 417 -6.24 -2.26 5.43
C ARG A 417 -5.60 -3.44 4.70
N PHE A 418 -5.35 -4.53 5.41
CA PHE A 418 -4.72 -5.71 4.83
C PHE A 418 -5.57 -6.35 3.72
N PHE A 419 -6.90 -6.19 3.74
CA PHE A 419 -7.84 -6.88 2.86
C PHE A 419 -8.36 -6.00 1.71
N LEU A 420 -8.16 -4.68 1.80
CA LEU A 420 -8.70 -3.70 0.87
C LEU A 420 -7.60 -3.06 0.03
N THR A 421 -7.90 -2.78 -1.23
CA THR A 421 -7.01 -2.03 -2.12
C THR A 421 -7.80 -1.03 -2.95
N ALA A 422 -7.13 0.02 -3.44
CA ALA A 422 -7.69 0.93 -4.44
C ALA A 422 -7.17 0.60 -5.86
N ASN A 423 -6.15 -0.24 -5.95
CA ASN A 423 -5.45 -0.53 -7.19
C ASN A 423 -5.48 -2.03 -7.46
N SER A 424 -5.97 -2.43 -8.63
CA SER A 424 -5.86 -3.81 -9.11
C SER A 424 -5.03 -3.81 -10.37
N ILE A 425 -3.78 -4.26 -10.26
CA ILE A 425 -2.87 -4.39 -11.39
C ILE A 425 -2.54 -5.87 -11.53
N ALA A 426 -3.32 -6.57 -12.35
CA ALA A 426 -3.04 -7.95 -12.71
C ALA A 426 -2.16 -7.99 -13.96
N PRO A 427 -1.34 -9.03 -14.14
CA PRO A 427 -0.59 -9.21 -15.37
C PRO A 427 -1.52 -9.43 -16.57
N GLU A 428 -1.14 -8.81 -17.69
CA GLU A 428 -1.78 -8.92 -19.01
C GLU A 428 -1.49 -10.27 -19.69
N LEU A 429 -1.21 -11.32 -18.92
CA LEU A 429 -0.90 -12.66 -19.41
C LEU A 429 -2.04 -13.63 -19.09
N THR A 430 -2.36 -14.50 -20.04
CA THR A 430 -3.25 -15.65 -19.85
C THR A 430 -2.58 -16.68 -18.95
N MET A 431 -3.34 -17.68 -18.50
CA MET A 431 -2.80 -18.81 -17.75
C MET A 431 -1.68 -19.55 -18.51
N PHE A 432 -1.61 -19.41 -19.84
CA PHE A 432 -0.58 -20.03 -20.68
C PHE A 432 0.64 -19.13 -20.91
N GLY A 433 0.72 -17.98 -20.24
CA GLY A 433 1.83 -17.02 -20.38
C GLY A 433 1.79 -16.22 -21.69
N THR A 434 0.68 -16.23 -22.43
CA THR A 434 0.49 -15.40 -23.64
C THR A 434 -0.23 -14.10 -23.31
N PRO A 435 -0.11 -13.02 -24.10
CA PRO A 435 -0.89 -11.80 -23.86
C PRO A 435 -2.40 -12.05 -23.83
N LYS A 436 -3.11 -11.43 -22.89
CA LYS A 436 -4.57 -11.35 -22.91
C LYS A 436 -4.98 -10.40 -24.03
N MET A 437 -5.90 -10.84 -24.88
CA MET A 437 -6.45 -10.03 -25.97
C MET A 437 -7.95 -9.92 -25.78
N THR A 438 -8.46 -8.69 -25.69
CA THR A 438 -9.90 -8.43 -25.79
C THR A 438 -10.24 -8.16 -27.25
N MET A 439 -11.13 -8.98 -27.80
CA MET A 439 -11.62 -8.83 -29.17
C MET A 439 -13.04 -8.31 -29.13
N TRP A 440 -13.30 -7.17 -29.78
CA TRP A 440 -14.64 -6.63 -29.94
C TRP A 440 -15.07 -6.74 -31.41
N PRO A 441 -16.06 -7.58 -31.74
CA PRO A 441 -16.53 -7.68 -33.11
C PRO A 441 -17.26 -6.39 -33.50
N THR A 442 -16.86 -5.80 -34.62
CA THR A 442 -17.58 -4.65 -35.19
C THR A 442 -18.15 -5.00 -36.55
N TYR A 443 -19.21 -4.29 -36.93
CA TYR A 443 -19.77 -4.45 -38.25
C TYR A 443 -18.80 -3.84 -39.27
N THR A 444 -18.54 -4.58 -40.34
CA THR A 444 -17.77 -4.11 -41.49
C THR A 444 -18.42 -2.91 -42.19
N ASN A 445 -19.73 -2.77 -42.05
CA ASN A 445 -20.48 -1.61 -42.49
C ASN A 445 -20.58 -0.58 -41.35
N THR A 446 -19.83 0.51 -41.47
CA THR A 446 -19.69 1.57 -40.46
C THR A 446 -21.01 2.24 -40.06
N GLY A 447 -22.06 2.12 -40.88
CA GLY A 447 -23.40 2.64 -40.57
C GLY A 447 -24.20 1.79 -39.57
N ARG A 448 -23.72 0.60 -39.18
CA ARG A 448 -24.37 -0.29 -38.21
C ARG A 448 -23.65 -0.37 -36.87
N ASN A 449 -22.50 0.28 -36.74
CA ASN A 449 -21.79 0.36 -35.48
C ASN A 449 -22.56 1.30 -34.53
N THR A 450 -22.81 0.81 -33.33
CA THR A 450 -23.33 1.63 -32.25
C THR A 450 -22.29 2.67 -31.81
N TYR A 451 -22.72 3.68 -31.05
CA TYR A 451 -21.79 4.62 -30.43
C TYR A 451 -20.74 3.92 -29.55
N PHE A 452 -21.13 2.83 -28.87
CA PHE A 452 -20.23 2.01 -28.07
C PHE A 452 -19.22 1.23 -28.93
N ASP A 453 -19.65 0.65 -30.05
CA ASP A 453 -18.74 -0.02 -30.99
C ASP A 453 -17.69 0.95 -31.52
N ASN A 454 -18.11 2.17 -31.86
CA ASN A 454 -17.20 3.21 -32.32
C ASN A 454 -16.25 3.70 -31.21
N LEU A 455 -16.71 3.79 -29.96
CA LEU A 455 -15.85 4.13 -28.81
C LEU A 455 -14.81 3.05 -28.52
N ILE A 456 -15.20 1.78 -28.59
CA ILE A 456 -14.29 0.65 -28.35
C ILE A 456 -13.23 0.56 -29.45
N VAL A 457 -13.62 0.79 -30.71
CA VAL A 457 -12.68 0.90 -31.84
C VAL A 457 -11.71 2.08 -31.67
N LEU A 458 -12.17 3.18 -31.04
CA LEU A 458 -11.33 4.35 -30.77
C LEU A 458 -10.43 4.20 -29.52
N SER A 459 -10.59 3.13 -28.75
CA SER A 459 -9.86 2.91 -27.50
C SER A 459 -8.61 2.05 -27.70
N PRO A 460 -7.52 2.67 -28.20
CA PRO A 460 -6.22 2.53 -27.57
C PRO A 460 -5.75 3.91 -27.11
N LEU A 461 -5.22 4.03 -25.89
CA LEU A 461 -4.28 5.07 -25.45
C LEU A 461 -4.32 6.40 -26.23
N SER A 462 -5.03 7.42 -25.73
CA SER A 462 -4.99 8.84 -26.14
C SER A 462 -3.92 9.21 -27.18
N VAL A 463 -4.23 9.04 -28.47
CA VAL A 463 -3.57 9.79 -29.55
C VAL A 463 -4.67 10.21 -30.51
N LYS A 464 -5.08 11.48 -30.41
CA LYS A 464 -5.75 12.14 -31.54
C LYS A 464 -4.76 12.06 -32.71
N PRO A 465 -5.16 11.54 -33.89
CA PRO A 465 -4.32 11.67 -35.06
C PRO A 465 -4.28 13.16 -35.45
N GLU A 466 -3.26 13.88 -35.01
CA GLU A 466 -2.87 15.12 -35.67
C GLU A 466 -2.37 14.75 -37.06
N LYS A 467 -3.04 15.27 -38.08
CA LYS A 467 -2.54 15.25 -39.46
C LYS A 467 -1.23 16.03 -39.51
N ASN A 468 -0.09 15.34 -39.40
CA ASN A 468 1.20 15.87 -39.76
C ASN A 468 1.70 15.28 -41.09
N ILE A 469 2.23 16.17 -41.91
CA ILE A 469 2.37 16.11 -43.37
C ILE A 469 3.50 15.17 -43.85
N THR A 470 4.14 14.37 -42.98
CA THR A 470 5.35 13.62 -43.33
C THR A 470 5.40 12.20 -42.74
N GLY A 471 4.59 11.31 -43.31
CA GLY A 471 4.86 9.90 -43.64
C GLY A 471 5.86 9.00 -42.88
N ARG A 472 6.03 9.10 -41.55
CA ARG A 472 6.71 8.03 -40.78
C ARG A 472 5.94 7.71 -39.50
N GLU A 473 5.38 6.50 -39.47
CA GLU A 473 4.66 5.92 -38.34
C GLU A 473 5.61 5.13 -37.43
N THR A 474 5.57 5.40 -36.12
CA THR A 474 5.94 4.43 -35.08
C THR A 474 4.65 4.04 -34.39
N ALA A 475 4.08 2.88 -34.77
CA ALA A 475 2.78 2.41 -34.32
C ALA A 475 2.89 1.42 -33.16
N VAL A 476 2.01 1.57 -32.17
CA VAL A 476 1.49 0.46 -31.37
C VAL A 476 0.56 -0.32 -32.29
N GLU A 477 0.80 -1.63 -32.46
CA GLU A 477 0.13 -2.44 -33.48
C GLU A 477 -1.32 -2.77 -33.08
N VAL A 478 -2.29 -2.04 -33.64
CA VAL A 478 -3.70 -2.45 -33.64
C VAL A 478 -3.88 -3.47 -34.77
N VAL A 479 -3.79 -4.76 -34.45
CA VAL A 479 -4.01 -5.82 -35.43
C VAL A 479 -5.51 -5.98 -35.69
N THR A 480 -5.99 -5.40 -36.78
CA THR A 480 -7.35 -5.65 -37.28
C THR A 480 -7.36 -6.95 -38.07
N MET A 481 -7.70 -8.08 -37.42
CA MET A 481 -7.92 -9.34 -38.14
C MET A 481 -9.30 -9.35 -38.80
N LYS A 482 -9.33 -9.35 -40.14
CA LYS A 482 -10.56 -9.53 -40.91
C LYS A 482 -10.89 -11.02 -41.01
N PHE A 483 -11.90 -11.48 -40.28
CA PHE A 483 -12.49 -12.80 -40.51
C PHE A 483 -13.54 -12.69 -41.63
N THR A 484 -13.19 -13.10 -42.84
CA THR A 484 -14.16 -13.31 -43.93
C THR A 484 -14.81 -14.68 -43.77
N GLY A 485 -15.88 -14.75 -42.98
CA GLY A 485 -16.75 -15.92 -42.91
C GLY A 485 -17.92 -15.77 -43.87
N THR A 486 -17.97 -16.56 -44.94
CA THR A 486 -19.17 -16.74 -45.75
C THR A 486 -20.15 -17.59 -44.93
N LEU A 487 -21.24 -17.02 -44.46
CA LEU A 487 -22.35 -17.79 -43.88
C LEU A 487 -22.94 -18.66 -45.00
N ALA A 488 -22.58 -19.94 -45.02
CA ALA A 488 -23.27 -20.92 -45.84
C ALA A 488 -24.62 -21.22 -45.18
N ASP A 489 -25.68 -20.80 -45.86
CA ASP A 489 -27.08 -21.06 -45.51
C ASP A 489 -27.33 -22.58 -45.51
N LYS A 490 -27.27 -23.22 -44.34
CA LYS A 490 -27.68 -24.62 -44.17
C LYS A 490 -29.14 -24.64 -43.77
N THR A 491 -30.01 -24.76 -44.77
CA THR A 491 -31.38 -25.26 -44.61
C THR A 491 -31.35 -26.59 -43.85
N LEU A 492 -31.88 -26.58 -42.63
CA LEU A 492 -32.18 -27.77 -41.83
C LEU A 492 -33.28 -28.58 -42.53
N ASN A 493 -32.89 -29.61 -43.27
CA ASN A 493 -33.81 -30.68 -43.64
C ASN A 493 -33.97 -31.62 -42.45
N SER A 494 -35.17 -31.61 -41.88
CA SER A 494 -35.66 -32.60 -40.93
C SER A 494 -35.75 -33.97 -41.58
N SER A 495 -35.02 -34.95 -41.07
CA SER A 495 -35.34 -36.37 -41.25
C SER A 495 -35.36 -37.04 -39.88
N ILE A 496 -36.57 -37.18 -39.35
CA ILE A 496 -36.95 -38.10 -38.30
C ILE A 496 -36.93 -39.50 -38.91
N SER A 497 -36.22 -40.45 -38.29
CA SER A 497 -36.53 -41.87 -38.43
C SER A 497 -36.27 -42.58 -37.10
N THR A 498 -37.37 -43.02 -36.49
CA THR A 498 -37.58 -44.12 -35.52
C THR A 498 -36.45 -44.54 -34.59
#